data_AF-A0A7Y5BRP9-F1
#
_entry.id   AF-A0A7Y5BRP9-F1
#
_cell.length_a   1.000
_cell.length_b   1.000
_cell.length_c   1.000
_cell.angle_alpha   90.00
_cell.angle_beta   90.00
_cell.angle_gamma   90.00
#
_symmetry.space_group_name_H-M   'P 1'
#
loop_
_entity.id
_entity.type
_entity.pdbx_description
1 polymer ?
#
loop_
_entity_poly.entity_id
_entity_poly.type
_entity_poly.pdbx_seq_one_letter_code
_entity_poly.pdbx_strand_id
1 'polypeptide(L)'
;MDDPLEIHIPVDSPLWNHPVLGKILKVYSILENDGAYELSWDHAKHMNHCCHSNTITTGWGFDIAVRDIQSGEQIRGDYGMYNVDYDMDLVCEFTDCRKRIKKDDFDEWAARWETQILDALTFSSQVAQPLWEVMDEETRQTLERYLQTGEGYCSVRGLKYRLPQQT
;
A
#
# COMPACT_ATOMS: atom_id res chain seq x y z
N MET A 1 2.22 -10.93 -4.04
CA MET A 1 2.70 -11.63 -2.83
C MET A 1 1.47 -11.85 -1.99
N ASP A 2 1.14 -13.09 -1.67
CA ASP A 2 0.17 -13.37 -0.60
C ASP A 2 1.02 -13.56 0.67
N ASP A 3 1.02 -12.59 1.59
CA ASP A 3 1.59 -12.82 2.92
C ASP A 3 0.76 -13.94 3.57
N PRO A 4 1.39 -15.04 4.04
CA PRO A 4 0.66 -16.21 4.53
C PRO A 4 -0.21 -15.95 5.76
N LEU A 5 -0.03 -14.81 6.42
CA LEU A 5 -0.83 -14.39 7.57
C LEU A 5 -1.98 -13.46 7.16
N GLU A 6 -1.99 -12.94 5.93
CA GLU A 6 -3.06 -12.11 5.42
C GLU A 6 -4.38 -12.87 5.28
N ILE A 7 -5.46 -12.14 5.53
CA ILE A 7 -6.80 -12.74 5.54
C ILE A 7 -7.50 -12.33 4.24
N HIS A 8 -7.49 -13.25 3.28
CA HIS A 8 -8.25 -13.09 2.04
C HIS A 8 -9.75 -13.30 2.29
N ILE A 9 -10.54 -12.31 1.87
CA ILE A 9 -12.00 -12.31 1.98
C ILE A 9 -12.61 -12.33 0.57
N PRO A 10 -13.20 -13.46 0.15
CA PRO A 10 -13.91 -13.54 -1.13
C PRO A 10 -15.05 -12.52 -1.22
N VAL A 11 -15.28 -11.99 -2.43
CA VAL A 11 -16.35 -11.00 -2.70
C VAL A 11 -17.76 -11.54 -2.40
N ASP A 12 -17.95 -12.85 -2.51
CA ASP A 12 -19.21 -13.55 -2.23
C ASP A 12 -19.30 -14.09 -0.79
N SER A 13 -18.33 -13.75 0.06
CA SER A 13 -18.32 -14.19 1.46
C SER A 13 -19.57 -13.71 2.23
N PRO A 14 -20.24 -14.57 3.00
CA PRO A 14 -21.38 -14.16 3.81
C PRO A 14 -21.01 -13.15 4.91
N LEU A 15 -19.70 -13.00 5.23
CA LEU A 15 -19.20 -12.08 6.25
C LEU A 15 -19.51 -10.61 5.92
N TRP A 16 -19.60 -10.25 4.63
CA TRP A 16 -19.98 -8.92 4.17
C TRP A 16 -21.36 -8.49 4.67
N ASN A 17 -22.28 -9.45 4.80
CA ASN A 17 -23.66 -9.22 5.24
C ASN A 17 -23.83 -9.34 6.76
N HIS A 18 -22.80 -9.79 7.49
CA HIS A 18 -22.87 -9.90 8.93
C HIS A 18 -22.89 -8.49 9.57
N PRO A 19 -23.83 -8.17 10.49
CA PRO A 19 -24.07 -6.80 10.97
C PRO A 19 -22.89 -6.14 11.69
N VAL A 20 -22.03 -6.95 12.31
CA VAL A 20 -20.80 -6.50 12.99
C VAL A 20 -19.58 -6.64 12.08
N LEU A 21 -19.23 -7.86 11.68
CA LEU A 21 -18.05 -8.14 10.85
C LEU A 21 -18.05 -7.37 9.52
N GLY A 22 -19.20 -7.24 8.84
CA GLY A 22 -19.26 -6.49 7.58
C GLY A 22 -18.89 -5.00 7.73
N LYS A 23 -19.07 -4.41 8.92
CA LYS A 23 -18.59 -3.04 9.21
C LYS A 23 -17.08 -3.00 9.41
N ILE A 24 -16.50 -4.02 10.04
CA ILE A 24 -15.06 -4.15 10.24
C ILE A 24 -14.38 -4.31 8.88
N LEU A 25 -14.89 -5.22 8.04
CA LEU A 25 -14.36 -5.45 6.70
C LEU A 25 -14.33 -4.15 5.89
N LYS A 26 -15.46 -3.42 5.79
CA LYS A 26 -15.53 -2.14 5.05
C LYS A 26 -14.53 -1.07 5.50
N VAL A 27 -14.06 -1.12 6.74
CA VAL A 27 -13.11 -0.13 7.29
C VAL A 27 -11.67 -0.58 7.13
N TYR A 28 -11.40 -1.87 7.29
CA TYR A 28 -10.04 -2.40 7.43
C TYR A 28 -9.58 -3.27 6.27
N SER A 29 -10.44 -3.65 5.33
CA SER A 29 -10.03 -4.41 4.15
C SER A 29 -9.69 -3.50 2.98
N ILE A 30 -8.69 -3.91 2.20
CA ILE A 30 -8.25 -3.23 0.98
C ILE A 30 -8.69 -4.07 -0.23
N LEU A 31 -9.05 -3.38 -1.32
CA LEU A 31 -9.35 -4.03 -2.61
C LEU A 31 -8.03 -4.27 -3.36
N GLU A 32 -7.71 -5.53 -3.58
CA GLU A 32 -6.52 -5.97 -4.30
C GLU A 32 -6.67 -5.86 -5.81
N ASN A 33 -5.55 -6.02 -6.51
CA ASN A 33 -5.50 -5.79 -7.95
C ASN A 33 -6.33 -6.79 -8.79
N ASP A 34 -6.62 -7.96 -8.22
CA ASP A 34 -7.37 -9.07 -8.80
C ASP A 34 -8.86 -9.03 -8.43
N GLY A 35 -9.26 -8.11 -7.54
CA GLY A 35 -10.62 -7.91 -7.07
C GLY A 35 -10.96 -8.64 -5.77
N ALA A 36 -10.01 -9.36 -5.16
CA ALA A 36 -10.17 -9.88 -3.81
C ALA A 36 -10.09 -8.73 -2.79
N TYR A 37 -10.64 -8.96 -1.59
CA TYR A 37 -10.40 -8.08 -0.45
C TYR A 37 -9.42 -8.74 0.50
N GLU A 38 -8.46 -7.97 0.97
CA GLU A 38 -7.47 -8.42 1.94
C GLU A 38 -7.64 -7.64 3.25
N LEU A 39 -7.54 -8.34 4.39
CA LEU A 39 -7.59 -7.72 5.72
C LEU A 39 -6.27 -7.97 6.46
N SER A 40 -5.52 -6.87 6.67
CA SER A 40 -4.23 -6.90 7.37
C SER A 40 -4.30 -7.54 8.74
N TRP A 41 -3.52 -8.60 8.91
CA TRP A 41 -3.41 -9.33 10.17
C TRP A 41 -2.69 -8.51 11.25
N ASP A 42 -1.74 -7.68 10.84
CA ASP A 42 -0.79 -6.94 11.68
C ASP A 42 -1.27 -5.52 12.06
N HIS A 43 -0.36 -4.60 12.37
CA HIS A 43 -0.72 -3.23 12.74
C HIS A 43 -0.99 -2.29 11.55
N ALA A 44 -0.74 -2.69 10.31
CA ALA A 44 -0.89 -1.85 9.12
C ALA A 44 -2.34 -1.32 8.96
N LYS A 45 -3.35 -2.10 9.35
CA LYS A 45 -4.77 -1.68 9.37
C LYS A 45 -5.06 -0.43 10.23
N HIS A 46 -4.14 -0.02 11.11
CA HIS A 46 -4.27 1.17 11.95
C HIS A 46 -3.52 2.39 11.39
N MET A 47 -2.79 2.24 10.28
CA MET A 47 -2.11 3.34 9.63
C MET A 47 -3.11 4.31 9.02
N ASN A 48 -2.97 5.59 9.34
CA ASN A 48 -3.84 6.64 8.83
C ASN A 48 -3.30 7.23 7.52
N HIS A 49 -4.20 7.83 6.76
CA HIS A 49 -3.86 8.62 5.60
C HIS A 49 -3.08 9.89 5.95
N CYS A 50 -2.10 10.24 5.12
CA CYS A 50 -1.61 11.62 4.98
C CYS A 50 -1.21 11.88 3.51
N CYS A 51 -1.57 13.05 2.97
CA CYS A 51 -1.05 13.49 1.67
C CYS A 51 0.47 13.74 1.66
N HIS A 52 1.09 13.84 2.85
CA HIS A 52 2.53 13.87 3.10
C HIS A 52 2.95 12.64 3.91
N SER A 53 2.51 11.47 3.45
CA SER A 53 2.86 10.18 4.04
C SER A 53 4.38 10.03 4.19
N ASN A 54 4.78 9.36 5.27
CA ASN A 54 6.17 9.01 5.52
C ASN A 54 6.49 7.56 5.13
N THR A 55 5.46 6.79 4.78
CA THR A 55 5.58 5.47 4.17
C THR A 55 4.76 5.39 2.89
N ILE A 56 5.19 4.52 1.98
CA ILE A 56 4.52 4.24 0.70
C ILE A 56 4.59 2.73 0.44
N THR A 57 3.48 2.15 -0.04
CA THR A 57 3.42 0.75 -0.48
C THR A 57 4.13 0.59 -1.81
N THR A 58 5.12 -0.29 -1.88
CA THR A 58 5.89 -0.56 -3.09
C THR A 58 5.15 -1.53 -4.02
N GLY A 59 5.53 -1.58 -5.31
CA GLY A 59 4.99 -2.59 -6.22
C GLY A 59 5.33 -4.03 -5.82
N TRP A 60 6.28 -4.23 -4.91
CA TRP A 60 6.60 -5.53 -4.33
C TRP A 60 5.62 -5.97 -3.23
N GLY A 61 4.72 -5.08 -2.77
CA GLY A 61 3.70 -5.42 -1.77
C GLY A 61 4.10 -5.14 -0.32
N PHE A 62 5.24 -4.48 -0.07
CA PHE A 62 5.62 -4.02 1.27
C PHE A 62 5.72 -2.49 1.34
N ASP A 63 5.53 -1.93 2.53
CA ASP A 63 5.71 -0.49 2.80
C ASP A 63 7.18 -0.11 3.01
N ILE A 64 7.60 0.98 2.38
CA ILE A 64 8.93 1.58 2.56
C ILE A 64 8.81 2.97 3.19
N ALA A 65 9.73 3.32 4.10
CA ALA A 65 9.87 4.69 4.57
C ALA A 65 10.46 5.57 3.45
N VAL A 66 9.80 6.69 3.15
CA VAL A 66 10.21 7.61 2.06
C VAL A 66 10.91 8.88 2.55
N ARG A 67 11.17 8.95 3.85
CA ARG A 67 12.00 9.93 4.55
C ARG A 67 12.30 9.45 5.97
N ASP A 68 13.17 10.14 6.68
CA ASP A 68 13.38 9.91 8.10
C ASP A 68 12.07 10.08 8.90
N ILE A 69 11.84 9.15 9.83
CA ILE A 69 10.70 9.13 10.75
C ILE A 69 11.24 9.28 12.17
N GLN A 70 10.81 10.32 12.87
CA GLN A 70 11.28 10.59 14.23
C GLN A 70 10.58 9.72 15.27
N SER A 71 11.23 9.48 16.41
CA SER A 71 10.59 8.79 17.53
C SER A 71 9.34 9.56 17.99
N GLY A 72 8.20 8.86 18.10
CA GLY A 72 6.91 9.45 18.44
C GLY A 72 6.17 10.07 17.24
N GLU A 73 6.77 10.13 16.06
CA GLU A 73 6.07 10.50 14.83
C GLU A 73 5.11 9.37 14.41
N GLN A 74 3.90 9.75 13.98
CA GLN A 74 2.93 8.78 13.46
C GLN A 74 3.37 8.26 12.09
N ILE A 75 3.38 6.94 11.93
CA ILE A 75 3.52 6.30 10.62
C ILE A 75 2.21 6.45 9.84
N ARG A 76 2.28 6.97 8.62
CA ARG A 76 1.13 7.34 7.79
C ARG A 76 1.40 7.00 6.33
N GLY A 77 0.43 6.35 5.70
CA GLY A 77 0.44 6.00 4.29
C GLY A 77 -0.45 6.92 3.45
N ASP A 78 -0.56 6.63 2.16
CA ASP A 78 -1.45 7.33 1.23
C ASP A 78 -2.58 6.41 0.78
N TYR A 79 -3.78 6.59 1.33
CA TYR A 79 -4.95 5.79 0.96
C TYR A 79 -5.29 5.82 -0.54
N GLY A 80 -4.82 6.82 -1.31
CA GLY A 80 -5.03 6.86 -2.77
C GLY A 80 -4.47 5.64 -3.49
N MET A 81 -3.57 4.90 -2.86
CA MET A 81 -2.95 3.68 -3.38
C MET A 81 -3.85 2.43 -3.26
N TYR A 82 -4.90 2.47 -2.44
CA TYR A 82 -5.64 1.27 -2.01
C TYR A 82 -6.95 1.04 -2.77
N ASN A 83 -6.98 1.38 -4.05
CA ASN A 83 -8.11 1.14 -4.96
C ASN A 83 -9.48 1.56 -4.40
N VAL A 84 -9.52 2.67 -3.66
CA VAL A 84 -10.73 3.12 -2.95
C VAL A 84 -11.84 3.44 -3.97
N ASP A 85 -12.99 2.80 -3.81
CA ASP A 85 -14.15 2.94 -4.70
C ASP A 85 -15.19 3.96 -4.18
N TYR A 86 -14.87 4.66 -3.09
CA TYR A 86 -15.69 5.67 -2.45
C TYR A 86 -14.90 6.95 -2.13
N ASP A 87 -15.63 8.06 -2.00
CA ASP A 87 -15.06 9.34 -1.57
C ASP A 87 -14.96 9.38 -0.03
N MET A 88 -13.83 9.86 0.48
CA MET A 88 -13.58 10.09 1.92
C MET A 88 -12.97 11.47 2.13
N ASP A 89 -13.47 12.20 3.12
CA ASP A 89 -12.88 13.49 3.50
C ASP A 89 -11.55 13.29 4.24
N LEU A 90 -10.56 14.11 3.89
CA LEU A 90 -9.20 14.05 4.42
C LEU A 90 -8.95 15.23 5.34
N VAL A 91 -8.34 14.96 6.49
CA VAL A 91 -8.07 15.94 7.56
C VAL A 91 -6.59 16.14 7.83
N CYS A 92 -5.75 16.05 6.79
CA CYS A 92 -4.30 16.25 6.95
C CYS A 92 -4.00 17.68 7.41
N GLU A 93 -2.93 17.84 8.18
CA GLU A 93 -2.47 19.10 8.73
C GLU A 93 -1.84 20.06 7.69
N PHE A 94 -1.54 19.55 6.50
CA PHE A 94 -0.83 20.28 5.44
C PHE A 94 -1.76 21.17 4.61
N THR A 95 -1.25 22.33 4.19
CA THR A 95 -2.01 23.35 3.45
C THR A 95 -2.49 22.87 2.08
N ASP A 96 -1.72 22.00 1.45
CA ASP A 96 -1.95 21.38 0.14
C ASP A 96 -2.55 19.97 0.26
N CYS A 97 -3.18 19.65 1.40
CA CYS A 97 -4.01 18.46 1.52
C CYS A 97 -5.07 18.41 0.41
N ARG A 98 -5.24 17.24 -0.21
CA ARG A 98 -6.28 16.96 -1.23
C ARG A 98 -7.71 17.23 -0.76
N LYS A 99 -7.94 17.27 0.55
CA LYS A 99 -9.24 17.42 1.25
C LYS A 99 -10.23 16.28 1.03
N ARG A 100 -10.11 15.54 -0.07
CA ARG A 100 -10.93 14.38 -0.36
C ARG A 100 -10.11 13.38 -1.17
N ILE A 101 -10.21 12.09 -0.83
CA ILE A 101 -9.74 11.00 -1.68
C ILE A 101 -10.77 10.73 -2.77
N LYS A 102 -10.31 10.37 -3.96
CA LYS A 102 -11.16 9.99 -5.09
C LYS A 102 -10.63 8.74 -5.75
N LYS A 103 -11.50 8.06 -6.50
CA LYS A 103 -11.13 6.89 -7.31
C LYS A 103 -9.98 7.17 -8.30
N ASP A 104 -9.94 8.37 -8.85
CA ASP A 104 -8.93 8.76 -9.85
C ASP A 104 -7.57 9.10 -9.21
N ASP A 105 -7.48 9.18 -7.87
CA ASP A 105 -6.25 9.52 -7.17
C ASP A 105 -5.10 8.56 -7.52
N PHE A 106 -5.40 7.29 -7.77
CA PHE A 106 -4.38 6.33 -8.18
C PHE A 106 -3.65 6.81 -9.44
N ASP A 107 -4.40 7.19 -10.47
CA ASP A 107 -3.83 7.62 -11.74
C ASP A 107 -3.12 8.98 -11.64
N GLU A 108 -3.69 9.90 -10.86
CA GLU A 108 -3.15 11.24 -10.68
C GLU A 108 -1.82 11.24 -9.89
N TRP A 109 -1.68 10.36 -8.90
CA TRP A 109 -0.59 10.41 -7.93
C TRP A 109 0.45 9.30 -8.07
N ALA A 110 0.21 8.26 -8.89
CA ALA A 110 1.15 7.16 -9.10
C ALA A 110 2.58 7.61 -9.42
N ALA A 111 2.75 8.64 -10.28
CA ALA A 111 4.07 9.14 -10.64
C ALA A 111 4.83 9.72 -9.43
N ARG A 112 4.12 10.40 -8.50
CA ARG A 112 4.72 10.94 -7.27
C ARG A 112 5.18 9.80 -6.37
N TRP A 113 4.34 8.80 -6.14
CA TRP A 113 4.69 7.65 -5.30
C TRP A 113 5.88 6.88 -5.86
N GLU A 114 5.95 6.68 -7.19
CA GLU A 114 7.11 6.06 -7.83
C GLU A 114 8.40 6.84 -7.57
N THR A 115 8.39 8.17 -7.75
CA THR A 115 9.57 9.00 -7.45
C THR A 115 10.00 8.82 -5.99
N GLN A 116 9.07 8.87 -5.04
CA GLN A 116 9.38 8.70 -3.62
C GLN A 116 9.98 7.32 -3.30
N ILE A 117 9.46 6.26 -3.92
CA ILE A 117 10.00 4.89 -3.75
C ILE A 117 11.40 4.81 -4.35
N LEU A 118 11.60 5.27 -5.57
CA LEU A 118 12.89 5.21 -6.26
C LEU A 118 13.97 5.97 -5.46
N ASP A 119 13.65 7.16 -4.96
CA ASP A 119 14.53 7.93 -4.10
C ASP A 119 14.87 7.18 -2.80
N ALA A 120 13.86 6.59 -2.14
CA ALA A 120 14.05 5.82 -0.90
C ALA A 120 14.93 4.57 -1.11
N LEU A 121 14.76 3.87 -2.23
CA LEU A 121 15.53 2.66 -2.55
C LEU A 121 17.04 2.93 -2.70
N THR A 122 17.44 4.17 -3.01
CA THR A 122 18.86 4.56 -3.04
C THR A 122 19.55 4.45 -1.66
N PHE A 123 18.78 4.45 -0.57
CA PHE A 123 19.27 4.31 0.80
C PHE A 123 19.20 2.88 1.34
N SER A 124 18.64 1.93 0.58
CA SER A 124 18.41 0.54 1.03
C SER A 124 19.66 -0.12 1.63
N SER A 125 20.84 0.10 1.05
CA SER A 125 22.14 -0.43 1.52
C SER A 125 22.87 0.47 2.51
N GLN A 126 22.36 1.67 2.77
CA GLN A 126 22.98 2.69 3.63
C GLN A 126 22.43 2.68 5.06
N VAL A 127 21.24 2.10 5.26
CA VAL A 127 20.56 2.01 6.55
C VAL A 127 20.22 0.56 6.87
N ALA A 128 20.02 0.27 8.16
CA ALA A 128 19.62 -1.07 8.59
C ALA A 128 18.26 -1.44 7.99
N GLN A 129 18.10 -2.70 7.59
CA GLN A 129 16.85 -3.28 7.08
C GLN A 129 16.39 -4.44 8.00
N PRO A 130 15.86 -4.17 9.21
CA PRO A 130 15.54 -5.23 10.17
C PRO A 130 14.48 -6.23 9.68
N LEU A 131 13.61 -5.81 8.74
CA LEU A 131 12.56 -6.65 8.16
C LEU A 131 13.01 -7.45 6.93
N TRP A 132 14.29 -7.33 6.53
CA TRP A 132 14.83 -8.04 5.37
C TRP A 132 14.70 -9.56 5.49
N GLU A 133 14.92 -10.09 6.69
CA GLU A 133 14.92 -11.53 6.96
C GLU A 133 13.51 -12.16 6.96
N VAL A 134 12.46 -11.35 7.07
CA VAL A 134 11.05 -11.83 7.05
C VAL A 134 10.39 -11.65 5.69
N MET A 135 11.08 -11.01 4.75
CA MET A 135 10.64 -10.91 3.36
C MET A 135 10.73 -12.27 2.69
N ASP A 136 9.72 -12.62 1.88
CA ASP A 136 9.75 -13.87 1.13
C ASP A 136 10.88 -13.88 0.10
N GLU A 137 11.32 -15.09 -0.27
CA GLU A 137 12.48 -15.29 -1.12
C GLU A 137 12.32 -14.67 -2.53
N GLU A 138 11.12 -14.74 -3.11
CA GLU A 138 10.87 -14.23 -4.47
C GLU A 138 10.94 -12.70 -4.48
N THR A 139 10.26 -12.06 -3.53
CA THR A 139 10.30 -10.60 -3.37
C THR A 139 11.73 -10.13 -3.12
N ARG A 140 12.47 -10.80 -2.23
CA ARG A 140 13.86 -10.46 -1.95
C ARG A 140 14.74 -10.56 -3.19
N GLN A 141 14.66 -11.65 -3.94
CA GLN A 141 15.47 -11.84 -5.16
C GLN A 141 15.16 -10.78 -6.24
N THR A 142 13.89 -10.45 -6.44
CA THR A 142 13.51 -9.44 -7.45
C THR A 142 13.93 -8.03 -7.02
N LEU A 143 13.80 -7.70 -5.74
CA LEU A 143 14.30 -6.45 -5.18
C LEU A 143 15.82 -6.34 -5.25
N GLU A 144 16.56 -7.39 -4.86
CA GLU A 144 18.02 -7.44 -4.97
C GLU A 144 18.49 -7.27 -6.41
N ARG A 145 17.84 -7.93 -7.37
CA ARG A 145 18.13 -7.74 -8.80
C ARG A 145 17.99 -6.27 -9.19
N TYR A 146 16.91 -5.62 -8.78
CA TYR A 146 16.72 -4.20 -9.06
C TYR A 146 17.80 -3.34 -8.41
N LEU A 147 18.09 -3.56 -7.12
CA LEU A 147 19.11 -2.79 -6.40
C LEU A 147 20.52 -2.96 -6.99
N GLN A 148 20.84 -4.11 -7.56
CA GLN A 148 22.15 -4.41 -8.15
C GLN A 148 22.30 -3.95 -9.61
N THR A 149 21.21 -3.98 -10.39
CA THR A 149 21.26 -3.82 -11.86
C THR A 149 20.47 -2.63 -12.39
N GLY A 150 19.52 -2.11 -11.62
CA GLY A 150 18.50 -1.15 -12.06
C GLY A 150 17.39 -1.77 -12.92
N GLU A 151 17.44 -3.08 -13.22
CA GLU A 151 16.44 -3.77 -14.01
C GLU A 151 15.36 -4.44 -13.15
N GLY A 152 14.15 -4.59 -13.70
CA GLY A 152 13.08 -5.33 -13.03
C GLY A 152 12.40 -4.56 -11.89
N TYR A 153 12.39 -3.23 -11.96
CA TYR A 153 11.60 -2.40 -11.04
C TYR A 153 10.13 -2.82 -11.05
N CYS A 154 9.57 -3.08 -9.87
CA CYS A 154 8.14 -3.34 -9.72
C CYS A 154 7.38 -2.02 -9.51
N SER A 155 6.72 -1.53 -10.56
CA SER A 155 5.94 -0.28 -10.50
C SER A 155 4.72 -0.41 -9.61
N VAL A 156 4.43 0.63 -8.83
CA VAL A 156 3.19 0.74 -8.04
C VAL A 156 1.95 0.63 -8.91
N ARG A 157 2.00 0.94 -10.21
CA ARG A 157 0.87 0.73 -11.12
C ARG A 157 0.42 -0.72 -11.21
N GLY A 158 1.27 -1.66 -10.84
CA GLY A 158 0.91 -3.07 -10.68
C GLY A 158 -0.16 -3.32 -9.60
N LEU A 159 -0.23 -2.45 -8.58
CA LEU A 159 -1.18 -2.53 -7.46
C LEU A 159 -2.60 -2.06 -7.84
N LYS A 160 -2.74 -1.37 -8.98
CA LYS A 160 -4.04 -0.86 -9.41
C LYS A 160 -4.99 -2.01 -9.76
N TYR A 161 -6.19 -1.97 -9.21
CA TYR A 161 -7.28 -2.87 -9.56
C TYR A 161 -7.62 -2.78 -11.05
N ARG A 162 -7.66 -3.94 -11.69
CA ARG A 162 -8.00 -4.09 -13.11
C ARG A 162 -9.30 -4.89 -13.20
N LEU A 163 -10.30 -4.30 -13.86
CA LEU A 163 -11.53 -5.02 -14.18
C LEU A 163 -11.17 -6.30 -14.97
N PRO A 164 -11.80 -7.44 -14.67
CA PRO A 164 -11.62 -8.65 -15.46
C PRO A 164 -11.88 -8.34 -16.93
N GLN A 165 -10.94 -8.70 -17.82
CA GLN A 165 -11.20 -8.63 -19.25
C GLN A 165 -12.36 -9.58 -19.55
N GLN A 166 -13.47 -9.05 -20.07
CA GLN A 166 -14.56 -9.88 -20.55
C GLN A 166 -14.04 -10.67 -21.75
N THR A 167 -13.82 -11.98 -21.57
CA THR A 167 -13.60 -12.95 -22.64
C THR A 167 -14.89 -13.29 -23.36
#